data_AF-A0A378X544-F1
#
_entry.id   AF-A0A378X544-F1
#
_cell.length_a   1.000
_cell.length_b   1.000
_cell.length_c   1.000
_cell.angle_alpha   90.00
_cell.angle_beta   90.00
_cell.angle_gamma   90.00
#
_symmetry.space_group_name_H-M   'P 1'
#
loop_
_entity.id
_entity.type
_entity.pdbx_description
1 polymer ?
#
loop_
_entity_poly.entity_id
_entity_poly.type
_entity_poly.pdbx_seq_one_letter_code
_entity_poly.pdbx_strand_id
1 'polypeptide(L)'
;MTETSRAAILLDVDGPLNPYPRPTHPPPHGYRPYVLQHSIIPAIPPVDQQVLLDAAVGSRLLDLAAVTDAELVWATAWEYAANTVLGPVLGLPPLEVIIFEDTGIRHREGHHGKLPTIDRWAGRRPLCWFDDEFQPADQGWAERRTATVAPTLLVPVDRHTGLTPDHLEVARAFLEPLRGPRTR
;
A
#
# COMPACT_ATOMS: atom_id res chain seq x y z
N MET A 1 -25.52 4.63 16.05
CA MET A 1 -24.14 5.13 16.20
C MET A 1 -23.34 4.48 15.09
N THR A 2 -22.99 5.22 14.04
CA THR A 2 -22.13 4.68 12.96
C THR A 2 -20.73 4.55 13.52
N GLU A 3 -20.32 3.33 13.82
CA GLU A 3 -18.95 3.02 14.19
C GLU A 3 -18.05 3.42 13.02
N THR A 4 -17.26 4.48 13.19
CA THR A 4 -16.28 4.89 12.19
C THR A 4 -15.19 3.82 12.18
N SER A 5 -15.12 3.03 11.10
CA SER A 5 -14.04 2.06 10.91
C SER A 5 -12.68 2.78 10.97
N ARG A 6 -11.69 2.15 11.62
CA ARG A 6 -10.32 2.65 11.72
C ARG A 6 -9.76 3.00 10.34
N ALA A 7 -8.93 4.05 10.27
CA ALA A 7 -8.27 4.44 9.03
C ALA A 7 -7.40 3.28 8.49
N ALA A 8 -7.29 3.17 7.17
CA ALA A 8 -6.44 2.18 6.51
C ALA A 8 -5.19 2.81 5.89
N ILE A 9 -4.09 2.07 5.96
CA ILE A 9 -2.84 2.35 5.24
C ILE A 9 -2.72 1.26 4.17
N LEU A 10 -2.95 1.65 2.92
CA LEU A 10 -2.92 0.77 1.77
C LEU A 10 -1.50 0.66 1.23
N LEU A 11 -1.03 -0.58 1.10
CA LEU A 11 0.33 -0.91 0.69
C LEU A 11 0.32 -1.57 -0.68
N ASP A 12 0.84 -0.89 -1.70
CA ASP A 12 1.34 -1.60 -2.86
C ASP A 12 2.75 -2.15 -2.64
N VAL A 13 3.12 -3.15 -3.42
CA VAL A 13 4.41 -3.83 -3.34
C VAL A 13 5.38 -3.26 -4.36
N ASP A 14 5.06 -3.38 -5.65
CA ASP A 14 5.97 -3.04 -6.73
C ASP A 14 6.11 -1.52 -6.83
N GLY A 15 7.33 -1.02 -6.65
CA GLY A 15 7.57 0.42 -6.47
C GLY A 15 7.74 0.79 -4.99
N PRO A 16 6.67 0.85 -4.16
CA PRO A 16 6.79 1.28 -2.76
C PRO A 16 7.62 0.38 -1.86
N LEU A 17 7.39 -0.93 -1.86
CA LEU A 17 8.10 -1.90 -0.99
C LEU A 17 9.19 -2.67 -1.73
N ASN A 18 9.02 -2.83 -3.04
CA ASN A 18 9.92 -3.48 -3.96
C ASN A 18 10.38 -2.47 -5.02
N PRO A 19 11.35 -1.58 -4.70
CA PRO A 19 11.82 -0.60 -5.65
C PRO A 19 12.59 -1.25 -6.80
N TYR A 20 12.62 -0.55 -7.94
CA TYR A 20 13.31 -0.87 -9.17
C TYR A 20 14.40 0.18 -9.44
N PRO A 21 15.59 0.08 -8.80
CA PRO A 21 16.63 1.08 -8.95
C PRO A 21 17.06 1.20 -10.42
N ARG A 22 17.39 2.43 -10.85
CA ARG A 22 17.97 2.61 -12.18
C ARG A 22 19.30 1.86 -12.26
N PRO A 23 19.66 1.24 -13.40
CA PRO A 23 20.92 0.48 -13.51
C PRO A 23 22.18 1.25 -13.15
N THR A 24 22.15 2.58 -13.28
CA THR A 24 23.25 3.49 -12.96
C THR A 24 23.33 3.89 -11.49
N HIS A 25 22.38 3.46 -10.64
CA HIS A 25 22.29 3.82 -9.24
C HIS A 25 22.38 2.57 -8.36
N PRO A 26 23.06 2.63 -7.21
CA PRO A 26 23.02 1.54 -6.25
C PRO A 26 21.59 1.35 -5.73
N PRO A 27 21.23 0.13 -5.28
CA PRO A 27 19.99 -0.10 -4.56
C PRO A 27 19.85 0.86 -3.35
N PRO A 28 18.63 1.30 -3.01
CA PRO A 28 18.40 2.09 -1.80
C PRO A 28 18.98 1.39 -0.56
N HIS A 29 19.54 2.19 0.34
CA HIS A 29 20.18 1.66 1.55
C HIS A 29 19.21 0.79 2.37
N GLY A 30 19.72 -0.32 2.93
CA GLY A 30 18.92 -1.28 3.72
C GLY A 30 18.29 -2.39 2.88
N TYR A 31 17.98 -2.12 1.60
CA TYR A 31 17.34 -3.11 0.75
C TYR A 31 18.29 -4.26 0.35
N ARG A 32 17.76 -5.48 0.30
CA ARG A 32 18.47 -6.72 -0.06
C ARG A 32 17.68 -7.53 -1.09
N PRO A 33 18.35 -8.21 -2.03
CA PRO A 33 17.68 -9.02 -3.03
C PRO A 33 17.15 -10.32 -2.42
N TYR A 34 15.97 -10.75 -2.87
CA TYR A 34 15.36 -12.04 -2.56
C TYR A 34 14.81 -12.67 -3.84
N VAL A 35 14.73 -14.00 -3.85
CA VAL A 35 13.97 -14.75 -4.86
C VAL A 35 12.79 -15.36 -4.15
N LEU A 36 11.59 -14.93 -4.51
CA LEU A 36 10.34 -15.38 -3.91
C LEU A 36 9.54 -16.17 -4.94
N GLN A 37 9.13 -17.37 -4.58
CA GLN A 37 8.25 -18.18 -5.41
C GLN A 37 6.80 -17.91 -5.03
N HIS A 38 5.97 -17.52 -5.98
CA HIS A 38 4.55 -17.26 -5.73
C HIS A 38 3.65 -17.77 -6.85
N SER A 39 2.37 -17.96 -6.54
CA SER A 39 1.32 -18.31 -7.49
C SER A 39 0.13 -17.40 -7.24
N ILE A 40 0.04 -16.31 -8.01
CA ILE A 40 -1.07 -15.37 -7.94
C ILE A 40 -2.24 -15.87 -8.79
N ILE A 41 -1.96 -16.46 -9.95
CA ILE A 41 -2.98 -16.99 -10.85
C ILE A 41 -3.03 -18.51 -10.69
N PRO A 42 -4.12 -19.11 -10.14
CA PRO A 42 -4.17 -20.53 -9.80
C PRO A 42 -3.91 -21.49 -10.96
N ALA A 43 -4.21 -21.07 -12.19
CA ALA A 43 -4.00 -21.86 -13.41
C ALA A 43 -2.58 -21.74 -14.00
N ILE A 44 -1.72 -20.89 -13.42
CA ILE A 44 -0.36 -20.66 -13.88
C ILE A 44 0.61 -21.26 -12.83
N PRO A 45 1.62 -22.05 -13.27
CA PRO A 45 2.64 -22.57 -12.36
C PRO A 45 3.29 -21.46 -11.52
N PRO A 46 3.72 -21.75 -10.27
CA PRO A 46 4.44 -20.78 -9.47
C PRO A 46 5.62 -20.18 -10.22
N VAL A 47 5.82 -18.88 -10.06
CA VAL A 47 6.90 -18.12 -10.69
C VAL A 47 7.90 -17.70 -9.64
N ASP A 48 9.18 -17.77 -9.99
CA ASP A 48 10.27 -17.20 -9.19
C ASP A 48 10.42 -15.72 -9.55
N GLN A 49 10.19 -14.83 -8.59
CA GLN A 49 10.30 -13.40 -8.76
C GLN A 49 11.47 -12.84 -7.94
N GLN A 50 12.34 -12.08 -8.60
CA GLN A 50 13.36 -11.30 -7.93
C GLN A 50 12.74 -10.02 -7.38
N VAL A 51 12.92 -9.81 -6.08
CA VAL A 51 12.47 -8.61 -5.37
C VAL A 51 13.61 -8.02 -4.56
N LEU A 52 13.49 -6.75 -4.24
CA LEU A 52 14.41 -5.99 -3.42
C LEU A 52 13.62 -5.49 -2.20
N LEU A 53 13.93 -5.98 -0.99
CA LEU A 53 13.15 -5.69 0.22
C LEU A 53 14.04 -5.23 1.38
N ASP A 54 13.48 -4.40 2.26
CA ASP A 54 14.10 -3.96 3.52
C ASP A 54 13.16 -4.23 4.70
N ALA A 55 13.57 -5.13 5.60
CA ALA A 55 12.79 -5.46 6.80
C ALA A 55 12.57 -4.25 7.73
N ALA A 56 13.46 -3.25 7.70
CA ALA A 56 13.28 -2.02 8.47
C ALA A 56 12.11 -1.17 7.94
N VAL A 57 11.68 -1.34 6.68
CA VAL A 57 10.44 -0.72 6.18
C VAL A 57 9.23 -1.31 6.88
N GLY A 58 9.17 -2.63 7.06
CA GLY A 58 8.06 -3.29 7.74
C GLY A 58 7.93 -2.84 9.21
N SER A 59 9.04 -2.74 9.95
CA SER A 59 9.02 -2.20 11.31
C SER A 59 8.48 -0.76 11.36
N ARG A 60 8.93 0.10 10.43
CA ARG A 60 8.45 1.48 10.36
C ARG A 60 6.96 1.59 10.00
N LEU A 61 6.44 0.69 9.16
CA LEU A 61 5.02 0.61 8.85
C LEU A 61 4.18 0.17 10.07
N LEU A 62 4.68 -0.79 10.84
CA LEU A 62 4.03 -1.22 12.09
C LEU A 62 4.01 -0.08 13.12
N ASP A 63 5.13 0.64 13.26
CA ASP A 63 5.21 1.81 14.14
C ASP A 63 4.21 2.88 13.70
N LEU A 64 4.14 3.19 12.39
CA LEU A 64 3.18 4.13 11.83
C LEU A 64 1.73 3.71 12.15
N ALA A 65 1.37 2.45 11.89
CA ALA A 65 0.04 1.94 12.17
C ALA A 65 -0.31 2.02 13.67
N ALA A 66 0.63 1.66 14.55
CA ALA A 66 0.43 1.71 15.99
C ALA A 66 0.27 3.15 16.52
N VAL A 67 1.11 4.08 16.08
CA VAL A 67 1.03 5.48 16.54
C VAL A 67 -0.15 6.23 15.95
N THR A 68 -0.69 5.80 14.80
CA THR A 68 -1.86 6.41 14.16
C THR A 68 -3.16 5.63 14.38
N ASP A 69 -3.13 4.56 15.16
CA ASP A 69 -4.27 3.67 15.35
C ASP A 69 -4.96 3.26 14.02
N ALA A 70 -4.17 3.06 12.97
CA ALA A 70 -4.61 2.67 11.63
C ALA A 70 -4.35 1.17 11.38
N GLU A 71 -4.98 0.63 10.35
CA GLU A 71 -4.82 -0.76 9.90
C GLU A 71 -3.96 -0.81 8.64
N LEU A 72 -2.92 -1.66 8.62
CA LEU A 72 -2.17 -1.94 7.38
C LEU A 72 -2.96 -2.93 6.52
N VAL A 73 -3.05 -2.67 5.22
CA VAL A 73 -3.82 -3.49 4.27
C VAL A 73 -3.03 -3.63 2.97
N TRP A 74 -2.99 -4.85 2.43
CA TRP A 74 -2.41 -5.11 1.11
C TRP A 74 -3.32 -4.61 -0.01
N ALA A 75 -2.82 -3.65 -0.80
CA ALA A 75 -3.46 -3.08 -1.98
C ALA A 75 -2.60 -3.33 -3.23
N THR A 76 -2.30 -4.61 -3.47
CA THR A 76 -1.33 -5.05 -4.48
C THR A 76 -1.87 -6.22 -5.30
N ALA A 77 -1.41 -6.35 -6.55
CA ALA A 77 -1.74 -7.48 -7.41
C ALA A 77 -1.15 -8.82 -6.92
N TRP A 78 -0.24 -8.79 -5.94
CA TRP A 78 0.22 -9.99 -5.25
C TRP A 78 -0.86 -10.64 -4.38
N GLU A 79 -1.87 -9.86 -3.96
CA GLU A 79 -2.99 -10.30 -3.13
C GLU A 79 -2.54 -11.19 -1.94
N TYR A 80 -3.12 -12.37 -1.78
CA TYR A 80 -2.80 -13.30 -0.70
C TYR A 80 -1.35 -13.78 -0.74
N ALA A 81 -0.69 -13.77 -1.91
CA ALA A 81 0.71 -14.13 -1.99
C ALA A 81 1.57 -13.18 -1.15
N ALA A 82 1.20 -11.89 -1.03
CA ALA A 82 1.92 -10.92 -0.22
C ALA A 82 2.05 -11.36 1.25
N ASN A 83 0.97 -11.88 1.84
CA ASN A 83 1.03 -12.43 3.20
C ASN A 83 1.92 -13.66 3.32
N THR A 84 2.02 -14.46 2.27
CA THR A 84 2.75 -15.74 2.31
C THR A 84 4.26 -15.58 2.05
N VAL A 85 4.67 -14.65 1.18
CA VAL A 85 6.07 -14.54 0.74
C VAL A 85 6.72 -13.19 1.06
N LEU A 86 5.96 -12.09 1.13
CA LEU A 86 6.51 -10.76 1.43
C LEU A 86 6.45 -10.44 2.92
N GLY A 87 5.30 -10.71 3.56
CA GLY A 87 5.07 -10.46 4.98
C GLY A 87 6.17 -11.00 5.90
N PRO A 88 6.56 -12.28 5.79
CA PRO A 88 7.64 -12.85 6.61
C PRO A 88 8.99 -12.17 6.43
N VAL A 89 9.33 -11.75 5.20
CA VAL A 89 10.60 -11.05 4.91
C VAL A 89 10.59 -9.63 5.49
N LEU A 90 9.43 -8.96 5.42
CA LEU A 90 9.23 -7.62 5.95
C LEU A 90 8.98 -7.59 7.46
N GLY A 91 8.79 -8.75 8.11
CA GLY A 91 8.39 -8.82 9.52
C GLY A 91 6.97 -8.33 9.78
N LEU A 92 6.11 -8.32 8.76
CA LEU A 92 4.71 -7.93 8.88
C LEU A 92 3.85 -9.14 9.30
N PRO A 93 2.87 -8.96 10.21
CA PRO A 93 1.87 -9.98 10.48
C PRO A 93 0.97 -10.17 9.25
N PRO A 94 0.15 -11.23 9.20
CA PRO A 94 -0.89 -11.33 8.18
C PRO A 94 -1.78 -10.08 8.19
N LEU A 95 -1.88 -9.41 7.04
CA LEU A 95 -2.69 -8.23 6.84
C LEU A 95 -3.98 -8.57 6.07
N GLU A 96 -4.98 -7.69 6.17
CA GLU A 96 -6.13 -7.72 5.27
C GLU A 96 -5.67 -7.55 3.81
N VAL A 97 -6.36 -8.20 2.88
CA VAL A 97 -6.03 -8.18 1.44
C VAL A 97 -7.21 -7.65 0.66
N ILE A 98 -6.98 -6.65 -0.17
CA ILE A 98 -7.93 -6.23 -1.20
C ILE A 98 -7.73 -7.13 -2.42
N ILE A 99 -8.80 -7.80 -2.86
CA ILE A 99 -8.78 -8.68 -4.03
C ILE A 99 -9.15 -7.87 -5.27
N PHE A 100 -8.26 -7.84 -6.25
CA PHE A 100 -8.41 -7.16 -7.53
C PHE A 100 -8.73 -8.20 -8.60
N GLU A 101 -10.02 -8.52 -8.77
CA GLU A 101 -10.50 -9.35 -9.90
C GLU A 101 -9.95 -8.85 -11.26
N ASP A 102 -9.92 -9.70 -12.30
CA ASP A 102 -9.27 -9.49 -13.62
C ASP A 102 -9.48 -8.12 -14.31
N THR A 103 -10.49 -7.35 -13.89
CA THR A 103 -10.82 -6.02 -14.43
C THR A 103 -10.14 -4.85 -13.69
N GLY A 104 -9.63 -5.04 -12.47
CA GLY A 104 -9.25 -4.00 -11.51
C GLY A 104 -7.76 -3.63 -11.46
N ILE A 105 -6.97 -3.93 -12.50
CA ILE A 105 -5.53 -3.56 -12.55
C ILE A 105 -5.20 -2.66 -13.74
N ARG A 106 -6.07 -2.59 -14.76
CA ARG A 106 -5.81 -1.77 -15.95
C ARG A 106 -6.25 -0.33 -15.74
N HIS A 107 -5.32 0.62 -15.85
CA HIS A 107 -5.59 2.05 -15.87
C HIS A 107 -6.59 2.41 -16.99
N ARG A 108 -7.58 3.25 -16.68
CA ARG A 108 -8.64 3.67 -17.63
C ARG A 108 -9.06 5.10 -17.34
N GLU A 109 -9.34 5.88 -18.38
CA GLU A 109 -9.90 7.24 -18.25
C GLU A 109 -9.04 8.17 -17.37
N GLY A 110 -7.72 7.95 -17.33
CA GLY A 110 -6.79 8.72 -16.50
C GLY A 110 -6.81 8.35 -15.01
N HIS A 111 -7.42 7.21 -14.66
CA HIS A 111 -7.50 6.67 -13.31
C HIS A 111 -6.68 5.40 -13.11
N HIS A 112 -6.18 5.24 -11.88
CA HIS A 112 -5.49 4.04 -11.44
C HIS A 112 -6.39 2.79 -11.57
N GLY A 113 -5.87 1.69 -12.11
CA GLY A 113 -6.63 0.44 -12.33
C GLY A 113 -7.27 -0.13 -11.07
N LYS A 114 -6.53 -0.15 -9.96
CA LYS A 114 -6.99 -0.55 -8.62
C LYS A 114 -8.06 0.35 -7.99
N LEU A 115 -8.22 1.59 -8.46
CA LEU A 115 -9.03 2.61 -7.79
C LEU A 115 -10.51 2.20 -7.63
N PRO A 116 -11.23 1.67 -8.65
CA PRO A 116 -12.63 1.30 -8.48
C PRO A 116 -12.85 0.22 -7.41
N THR A 117 -11.91 -0.71 -7.26
CA THR A 117 -11.95 -1.75 -6.23
C THR A 117 -11.63 -1.18 -4.86
N ILE A 118 -10.60 -0.33 -4.76
CA ILE A 118 -10.24 0.37 -3.52
C ILE A 118 -11.39 1.25 -3.03
N ASP A 119 -12.05 1.99 -3.92
CA ASP A 119 -13.19 2.85 -3.55
C ASP A 119 -14.34 2.04 -2.95
N ARG A 120 -14.69 0.91 -3.59
CA ARG A 120 -15.73 0.00 -3.10
C ARG A 120 -15.36 -0.64 -1.76
N TRP A 121 -14.13 -1.14 -1.64
CA TRP A 121 -13.63 -1.76 -0.41
C TRP A 121 -13.58 -0.74 0.74
N ALA A 122 -13.09 0.47 0.47
CA ALA A 122 -12.90 1.48 1.51
C ALA A 122 -14.22 2.00 2.07
N GLY A 123 -15.29 2.07 1.27
CA GLY A 123 -16.59 2.56 1.73
C GLY A 123 -16.47 3.93 2.43
N ARG A 124 -16.80 4.01 3.72
CA ARG A 124 -16.67 5.24 4.54
C ARG A 124 -15.39 5.32 5.39
N ARG A 125 -14.44 4.40 5.18
CA ARG A 125 -13.16 4.34 5.90
C ARG A 125 -12.21 5.44 5.41
N PRO A 126 -11.55 6.21 6.30
CA PRO A 126 -10.44 7.06 5.90
C PRO A 126 -9.28 6.20 5.37
N LEU A 127 -8.55 6.66 4.35
CA LEU A 127 -7.42 5.88 3.82
C LEU A 127 -6.23 6.74 3.42
N CYS A 128 -5.03 6.17 3.60
CA CYS A 128 -3.76 6.65 3.08
C CYS A 128 -3.19 5.55 2.17
N TRP A 129 -2.82 5.86 0.93
CA TRP A 129 -2.41 4.85 -0.04
C TRP A 129 -1.04 5.16 -0.64
N PHE A 130 -0.10 4.23 -0.46
CA PHE A 130 1.22 4.25 -1.10
C PHE A 130 1.20 3.42 -2.38
N ASP A 131 1.48 4.07 -3.52
CA ASP A 131 1.54 3.46 -4.84
C ASP A 131 2.45 4.30 -5.75
N ASP A 132 3.08 3.71 -6.76
CA ASP A 132 3.90 4.40 -7.76
C ASP A 132 3.15 4.69 -9.06
N GLU A 133 1.99 4.06 -9.29
CA GLU A 133 1.28 4.11 -10.56
C GLU A 133 0.09 5.09 -10.58
N PHE A 134 0.02 6.06 -9.65
CA PHE A 134 -1.03 7.07 -9.68
C PHE A 134 -1.10 7.80 -11.03
N GLN A 135 -2.32 8.02 -11.48
CA GLN A 135 -2.67 8.63 -12.75
C GLN A 135 -3.20 10.06 -12.56
N PRO A 136 -3.20 10.91 -13.61
CA PRO A 136 -3.51 12.34 -13.47
C PRO A 136 -4.88 12.67 -12.86
N ALA A 137 -5.89 11.79 -12.99
CA ALA A 137 -7.23 12.05 -12.46
C ALA A 137 -7.43 11.60 -11.00
N ASP A 138 -6.49 10.83 -10.43
CA ASP A 138 -6.67 10.19 -9.11
C ASP A 138 -6.66 11.19 -7.97
N GLN A 139 -5.83 12.23 -8.06
CA GLN A 139 -5.81 13.30 -7.08
C GLN A 139 -7.19 13.98 -6.96
N GLY A 140 -7.86 14.21 -8.10
CA GLY A 140 -9.22 14.74 -8.12
C GLY A 140 -10.25 13.78 -7.52
N TRP A 141 -10.05 12.46 -7.65
CA TRP A 141 -10.89 11.48 -6.94
C TRP A 141 -10.68 11.56 -5.42
N ALA A 142 -9.43 11.61 -4.95
CA ALA A 142 -9.11 11.67 -3.52
C ALA A 142 -9.68 12.93 -2.85
N GLU A 143 -9.59 14.08 -3.53
CA GLU A 143 -10.18 15.35 -3.08
C GLU A 143 -11.70 15.26 -2.98
N ARG A 144 -12.37 14.73 -4.01
CA ARG A 144 -13.83 14.53 -4.01
C ARG A 144 -14.27 13.58 -2.89
N ARG A 145 -13.55 12.45 -2.72
CA ARG A 145 -13.85 11.47 -1.67
C ARG A 145 -13.65 12.08 -0.28
N THR A 146 -12.59 12.87 -0.08
CA THR A 146 -12.35 13.61 1.16
C THR A 146 -13.49 14.59 1.48
N ALA A 147 -13.98 15.31 0.48
CA ALA A 147 -15.06 16.28 0.66
C ALA A 147 -16.44 15.65 0.94
N THR A 148 -16.68 14.41 0.48
CA THR A 148 -18.04 13.84 0.45
C THR A 148 -18.22 12.53 1.21
N VAL A 149 -17.15 11.76 1.41
CA VAL A 149 -17.21 10.40 1.98
C VAL A 149 -16.34 10.26 3.21
N ALA A 150 -15.02 10.35 3.06
CA ALA A 150 -14.04 10.18 4.13
C ALA A 150 -12.65 10.70 3.71
N PRO A 151 -11.83 11.20 4.67
CA PRO A 151 -10.47 11.67 4.39
C PRO A 151 -9.65 10.64 3.62
N THR A 152 -9.02 11.09 2.54
CA THR A 152 -8.29 10.25 1.58
C THR A 152 -6.99 10.93 1.19
N LEU A 153 -5.88 10.23 1.41
CA LEU A 153 -4.55 10.69 0.99
C LEU A 153 -3.94 9.69 0.02
N LEU A 154 -3.49 10.18 -1.12
CA LEU A 154 -2.60 9.46 -2.03
C LEU A 154 -1.17 9.90 -1.75
N VAL A 155 -0.27 8.94 -1.58
CA VAL A 155 1.16 9.19 -1.37
C VAL A 155 1.93 8.56 -2.52
N PRO A 156 2.22 9.33 -3.58
CA PRO A 156 3.00 8.84 -4.71
C PRO A 156 4.41 8.47 -4.26
N VAL A 157 4.83 7.26 -4.58
CA VAL A 157 6.18 6.77 -4.27
C VAL A 157 6.96 6.61 -5.58
N ASP A 158 8.16 7.19 -5.68
CA ASP A 158 9.02 6.91 -6.83
C ASP A 158 9.47 5.45 -6.79
N ARG A 159 9.08 4.68 -7.82
CA ARG A 159 9.44 3.28 -7.97
C ARG A 159 10.93 2.99 -7.92
N HIS A 160 11.80 3.97 -8.19
CA HIS A 160 13.25 3.78 -8.18
C HIS A 160 13.86 3.87 -6.77
N THR A 161 13.18 4.55 -5.84
CA THR A 161 13.66 4.79 -4.48
C THR A 161 12.87 4.01 -3.43
N GLY A 162 11.60 3.73 -3.71
CA GLY A 162 10.68 3.06 -2.78
C GLY A 162 10.29 3.95 -1.61
N LEU A 163 9.72 3.33 -0.58
CA LEU A 163 9.25 4.06 0.60
C LEU A 163 10.41 4.70 1.37
N THR A 164 10.25 5.99 1.65
CA THR A 164 11.21 6.82 2.37
C THR A 164 10.63 7.26 3.73
N PRO A 165 11.48 7.72 4.66
CA PRO A 165 10.99 8.34 5.89
C PRO A 165 10.02 9.50 5.65
N ASP A 166 10.23 10.30 4.59
CA ASP A 166 9.36 11.44 4.26
C ASP A 166 7.94 10.99 3.88
N HIS A 167 7.79 9.89 3.12
CA HIS A 167 6.47 9.32 2.81
C HIS A 167 5.73 8.90 4.09
N LEU A 168 6.44 8.28 5.05
CA LEU A 168 5.85 7.85 6.32
C LEU A 168 5.47 9.04 7.20
N GLU A 169 6.25 10.11 7.17
CA GLU A 169 5.97 11.34 7.90
C GLU A 169 4.72 12.05 7.34
N VAL A 170 4.58 12.13 6.02
CA VAL A 170 3.37 12.65 5.36
C VAL A 170 2.14 11.83 5.76
N ALA A 171 2.24 10.50 5.73
CA ALA A 171 1.16 9.62 6.16
C ALA A 171 0.83 9.79 7.65
N ARG A 172 1.84 9.92 8.51
CA ARG A 172 1.67 10.16 9.96
C ARG A 172 0.89 11.44 10.21
N ALA A 173 1.33 12.55 9.61
CA ALA A 173 0.70 13.86 9.77
C ALA A 173 -0.77 13.85 9.32
N PHE A 174 -1.09 13.09 8.27
CA PHE A 174 -2.46 12.92 7.79
C PHE A 174 -3.33 12.04 8.71
N LEU A 175 -2.79 10.94 9.25
CA LEU A 175 -3.55 9.97 10.03
C LEU A 175 -3.68 10.33 11.51
N GLU A 176 -2.72 11.07 12.08
CA GLU A 176 -2.73 11.45 13.50
C GLU A 176 -4.01 12.18 13.94
N PRO A 177 -4.56 13.15 13.18
CA PRO A 177 -5.83 13.79 13.51
C PRO A 177 -7.05 12.88 13.37
N LEU A 178 -6.92 11.76 12.65
CA LEU A 178 -8.01 10.82 12.36
C LEU A 178 -8.12 9.68 13.38
N ARG A 179 -7.21 9.64 14.36
CA ARG A 179 -7.17 8.65 15.43
C ARG A 179 -8.49 8.62 16.20
N GLY A 180 -9.03 7.43 16.43
CA GLY A 180 -10.16 7.25 17.32
C GLY A 180 -9.82 7.71 18.75
N PRO A 181 -10.82 8.08 19.56
CA PRO A 181 -10.59 8.39 20.97
C PRO A 181 -9.97 7.16 21.65
N ARG A 182 -8.79 7.33 22.28
CA ARG A 182 -8.14 6.25 23.03
C ARG A 182 -9.03 5.89 24.23
N THR A 183 -9.75 4.77 24.15
CA THR A 183 -10.36 4.17 25.33
C THR A 183 -9.24 3.80 26.31
N ARG A 184 -9.26 4.45 27.48
CA ARG A 184 -8.39 4.13 28.63
C ARG A 184 -8.81 2.83 29.29
#